data_AF-A0A3Q1FUX5-F1
#
_entry.id   AF-A0A3Q1FUX5-F1
#
_cell.length_a   1.000
_cell.length_b   1.000
_cell.length_c   1.000
_cell.angle_alpha   90.00
_cell.angle_beta   90.00
_cell.angle_gamma   90.00
#
_symmetry.space_group_name_H-M   'P 1'
#
loop_
_entity.id
_entity.type
_entity.pdbx_description
1 polymer ?
#
loop_
_entity_poly.entity_id
_entity_poly.type
_entity_poly.pdbx_seq_one_letter_code
_entity_poly.pdbx_strand_id
1 'polypeptide(L)'
;MGQGQADVALATLRECSRNGDWLCLKNLHLVTAWLPLLEKELNILRPNAGFRLWLTAEVHPRFPPILLQSSLKITYEAPPGLKKNLLRTYESWTPEQISKGGVLSRSQSLFCLAWFHAVCQERRNYIPQGWTKFYEFSLSDLRAGFEIIDRLFEGGKVFQWEFVHGLLESAIYGGRIDNPSDLRILRSYLEQFFSARLLSSSLSAGQRKSRGGTQIFPPQISLPNSCSIMDYRSLIENLPEDDRPAFFGLPANIERSSQRIISSQVISQLRVVSRSVATGSKFDRELWSNGLFPILNLWKMLNQGSTLIHQKVDPPTEGQRSPVLSFIVLEQFSAIRLVQSIHQSLAALSKVIRGTQLLTPEVQKLATALLNQECPLTWQTKWEGPEEPMQYLRAVVTRALAIQNWVERASRQTLLTDLLDLSELFHPDTFLNALRQETARSMGCSMDSLVFVSSWRSPIAQVKLQVKVGGLQLEGCSFDGVHLCENQHDSPSVSAVPPCFMAWVPQVCIYIFM
;
A
#
# COMPACT_ATOMS: atom_id res chain seq x y z
N MET A 1 14.28 -21.15 18.28
CA MET A 1 13.73 -21.03 19.65
C MET A 1 12.24 -21.25 19.61
N GLY A 2 11.71 -21.95 20.60
CA GLY A 2 10.30 -22.35 20.68
C GLY A 2 10.02 -23.05 22.01
N GLN A 3 8.80 -23.55 22.21
CA GLN A 3 8.41 -24.19 23.46
C GLN A 3 9.34 -25.38 23.80
N GLY A 4 9.83 -25.43 25.04
CA GLY A 4 10.69 -26.52 25.54
C GLY A 4 12.15 -26.50 25.08
N GLN A 5 12.56 -25.57 24.21
CA GLN A 5 13.92 -25.52 23.67
C GLN A 5 14.89 -24.66 24.48
N ALA A 6 14.40 -23.95 25.50
CA ALA A 6 15.16 -22.97 26.27
C ALA A 6 16.35 -23.60 27.03
N ASP A 7 16.11 -24.66 27.78
CA ASP A 7 17.13 -25.30 28.60
C ASP A 7 18.15 -26.06 27.75
N VAL A 8 17.67 -26.72 26.68
CA VAL A 8 18.54 -27.38 25.69
C VAL A 8 19.45 -26.37 25.03
N ALA A 9 18.92 -25.21 24.60
CA ALA A 9 19.72 -24.15 24.01
C ALA A 9 20.83 -23.63 24.94
N LEU A 10 20.57 -23.54 26.26
CA LEU A 10 21.61 -23.15 27.23
C LEU A 10 22.67 -24.24 27.42
N ALA A 11 22.27 -25.50 27.46
CA ALA A 11 23.20 -26.62 27.54
C ALA A 11 24.12 -26.65 26.30
N THR A 12 23.55 -26.54 25.10
CA THR A 12 24.30 -26.49 23.84
C THR A 12 25.19 -25.24 23.76
N LEU A 13 24.74 -24.09 24.27
CA LEU A 13 25.56 -22.88 24.35
C LEU A 13 26.82 -23.10 25.18
N ARG A 14 26.69 -23.72 26.36
CA ARG A 14 27.82 -24.02 27.25
C ARG A 14 28.78 -25.04 26.61
N GLU A 15 28.25 -26.04 25.93
CA GLU A 15 29.03 -27.07 25.24
C GLU A 15 29.82 -26.47 24.06
N CYS A 16 29.15 -25.81 23.11
CA CYS A 16 29.81 -25.16 21.97
C CYS A 16 30.83 -24.11 22.42
N SER A 17 30.52 -23.36 23.49
CA SER A 17 31.45 -22.38 24.07
C SER A 17 32.75 -23.01 24.58
N ARG A 18 32.70 -24.24 25.11
CA ARG A 18 33.89 -24.98 25.57
C ARG A 18 34.68 -25.56 24.40
N ASN A 19 33.96 -26.17 23.45
CA ASN A 19 34.56 -26.85 22.30
C ASN A 19 35.11 -25.88 21.25
N GLY A 20 34.61 -24.65 21.20
CA GLY A 20 34.96 -23.66 20.17
C GLY A 20 34.10 -23.74 18.92
N ASP A 21 32.96 -24.44 18.99
CA ASP A 21 32.05 -24.64 17.86
C ASP A 21 31.18 -23.41 17.59
N TRP A 22 30.50 -23.38 16.44
CA TRP A 22 29.59 -22.29 16.10
C TRP A 22 28.16 -22.67 16.47
N LEU A 23 27.46 -21.78 17.18
CA LEU A 23 26.07 -21.96 17.56
C LEU A 23 25.19 -20.88 16.90
N CYS A 24 24.05 -21.29 16.35
CA CYS A 24 23.05 -20.38 15.78
C CYS A 24 21.70 -20.54 16.48
N LEU A 25 21.25 -19.50 17.16
CA LEU A 25 19.94 -19.45 17.81
C LEU A 25 18.96 -18.64 16.96
N LYS A 26 17.91 -19.30 16.48
CA LYS A 26 16.94 -18.69 15.56
C LYS A 26 15.67 -18.20 16.27
N ASN A 27 15.07 -17.12 15.75
CA ASN A 27 13.75 -16.58 16.13
C ASN A 27 13.66 -16.15 17.61
N LEU A 28 14.64 -15.40 18.08
CA LEU A 28 14.68 -14.90 19.47
C LEU A 28 13.52 -13.98 19.83
N HIS A 29 12.94 -13.29 18.84
CA HIS A 29 11.81 -12.38 19.02
C HIS A 29 10.56 -13.11 19.57
N LEU A 30 10.45 -14.43 19.41
CA LEU A 30 9.35 -15.25 19.94
C LEU A 30 9.50 -15.56 21.44
N VAL A 31 10.71 -15.42 22.02
CA VAL A 31 11.03 -15.86 23.39
C VAL A 31 11.64 -14.73 24.23
N THR A 32 11.06 -13.53 24.14
CA THR A 32 11.60 -12.32 24.81
C THR A 32 11.75 -12.43 26.32
N ALA A 33 10.87 -13.18 27.00
CA ALA A 33 10.97 -13.42 28.44
C ALA A 33 12.20 -14.27 28.86
N TRP A 34 12.75 -15.08 27.94
CA TRP A 34 13.91 -15.93 28.20
C TRP A 34 15.24 -15.21 27.95
N LEU A 35 15.24 -14.15 27.14
CA LEU A 35 16.47 -13.44 26.77
C LEU A 35 17.28 -12.88 27.95
N PRO A 36 16.69 -12.41 29.07
CA PRO A 36 17.47 -12.04 30.26
C PRO A 36 18.28 -13.20 30.87
N LEU A 37 17.79 -14.44 30.75
CA LEU A 37 18.52 -15.63 31.18
C LEU A 37 19.70 -15.92 30.25
N LEU A 38 19.48 -15.84 28.94
CA LEU A 38 20.56 -15.95 27.94
C LEU A 38 21.65 -14.90 28.19
N GLU A 39 21.25 -13.65 28.43
CA GLU A 39 22.18 -12.55 28.74
C GLU A 39 23.03 -12.84 29.98
N LYS A 40 22.40 -13.33 31.06
CA LYS A 40 23.11 -13.73 32.27
C LYS A 40 24.14 -14.82 31.99
N GLU A 41 23.80 -15.81 31.19
CA GLU A 41 24.71 -16.89 30.80
C GLU A 41 25.88 -16.35 29.94
N LEU A 42 25.62 -15.47 28.98
CA LEU A 42 26.66 -14.85 28.16
C LEU A 42 27.68 -14.06 28.99
N ASN A 43 27.24 -13.40 30.06
CA ASN A 43 28.14 -12.68 30.97
C ASN A 43 29.01 -13.61 31.84
N ILE A 44 28.59 -14.85 32.08
CA ILE A 44 29.32 -15.83 32.91
C ILE A 44 30.25 -16.71 32.06
N LEU A 45 29.89 -16.92 30.78
CA LEU A 45 30.63 -17.78 29.87
C LEU A 45 32.08 -17.31 29.65
N ARG A 46 33.00 -18.28 29.65
CA ARG A 46 34.39 -18.09 29.22
C ARG A 46 34.59 -18.83 27.89
N PRO A 47 34.37 -18.16 26.75
CA PRO A 47 34.39 -18.83 25.46
C PRO A 47 35.80 -19.17 25.00
N ASN A 48 35.92 -20.30 24.31
CA ASN A 48 37.09 -20.63 23.50
C ASN A 48 37.22 -19.61 22.34
N ALA A 49 38.45 -19.30 21.91
CA ALA A 49 38.71 -18.32 20.85
C ALA A 49 38.03 -18.64 19.51
N GLY A 50 37.79 -19.93 19.21
CA GLY A 50 37.10 -20.39 18.00
C GLY A 50 35.57 -20.20 18.02
N PHE A 51 34.98 -20.04 19.20
CA PHE A 51 33.53 -20.00 19.39
C PHE A 51 32.90 -18.77 18.70
N ARG A 52 31.77 -18.98 18.02
CA ARG A 52 30.95 -17.90 17.45
C ARG A 52 29.48 -18.17 17.75
N LEU A 53 28.77 -17.13 18.17
CA LEU A 53 27.33 -17.16 18.43
C LEU A 53 26.59 -16.29 17.42
N TRP A 54 25.67 -16.90 16.68
CA TRP A 54 24.79 -16.24 15.73
C TRP A 54 23.37 -16.19 16.29
N LEU A 55 22.76 -15.00 16.27
CA LEU A 55 21.41 -14.78 16.78
C LEU A 55 20.54 -14.25 15.64
N THR A 56 19.37 -14.85 15.41
CA THR A 56 18.38 -14.29 14.48
C THR A 56 17.15 -13.79 15.24
N ALA A 57 16.73 -12.56 14.95
CA ALA A 57 15.59 -11.90 15.57
C ALA A 57 14.91 -10.97 14.56
N GLU A 58 13.62 -10.76 14.76
CA GLU A 58 12.85 -9.70 14.09
C GLU A 58 12.71 -8.53 15.06
N VAL A 59 12.24 -7.39 14.57
CA VAL A 59 12.01 -6.19 15.39
C VAL A 59 10.97 -6.50 16.46
N HIS A 60 11.34 -6.32 17.74
CA HIS A 60 10.42 -6.53 18.86
C HIS A 60 10.67 -5.50 19.98
N PRO A 61 9.64 -4.78 20.46
CA PRO A 61 9.82 -3.66 21.40
C PRO A 61 10.34 -4.08 22.79
N ARG A 62 10.07 -5.31 23.22
CA ARG A 62 10.56 -5.86 24.50
C ARG A 62 11.90 -6.59 24.41
N PHE A 63 12.67 -6.40 23.34
CA PHE A 63 13.97 -7.05 23.23
C PHE A 63 14.97 -6.41 24.24
N PRO A 64 15.74 -7.19 25.02
CA PRO A 64 16.60 -6.64 26.07
C PRO A 64 17.69 -5.71 25.53
N PRO A 65 17.82 -4.48 26.06
CA PRO A 65 18.78 -3.50 25.58
C PRO A 65 20.24 -3.91 25.86
N ILE A 66 20.50 -4.63 26.95
CA ILE A 66 21.86 -5.06 27.33
C ILE A 66 22.40 -6.08 26.32
N LEU A 67 21.58 -7.07 25.94
CA LEU A 67 21.92 -8.02 24.88
C LEU A 67 22.18 -7.32 23.54
N LEU A 68 21.40 -6.28 23.21
CA LEU A 68 21.64 -5.48 22.01
C LEU A 68 22.95 -4.70 22.07
N GLN A 69 23.32 -4.18 23.25
CA GLN A 69 24.56 -3.43 23.44
C GLN A 69 25.80 -4.32 23.30
N SER A 70 25.75 -5.57 23.79
CA SER A 70 26.84 -6.53 23.71
C SER A 70 26.93 -7.29 22.37
N SER A 71 25.99 -7.08 21.45
CA SER A 71 25.92 -7.78 20.17
C SER A 71 26.37 -6.92 18.98
N LEU A 72 27.05 -7.54 18.01
CA LEU A 72 27.18 -7.00 16.66
C LEU A 72 25.83 -7.12 15.95
N LYS A 73 25.30 -5.99 15.47
CA LYS A 73 23.96 -5.93 14.83
C LYS A 73 24.15 -5.80 13.32
N ILE A 74 23.54 -6.71 12.57
CA ILE A 74 23.58 -6.74 11.11
C ILE A 74 22.13 -6.77 10.62
N THR A 75 21.76 -5.83 9.77
CA THR A 75 20.46 -5.80 9.12
C THR A 75 20.53 -6.64 7.84
N TYR A 76 19.63 -7.61 7.69
CA TYR A 76 19.59 -8.50 6.52
C TYR A 76 18.40 -8.15 5.62
N GLU A 77 18.66 -7.30 4.63
CA GLU A 77 17.64 -6.80 3.69
C GLU A 77 18.07 -7.07 2.23
N ALA A 78 17.13 -6.89 1.29
CA ALA A 78 17.48 -6.86 -0.13
C ALA A 78 18.32 -5.59 -0.41
N PRO A 79 19.39 -5.68 -1.22
CA PRO A 79 20.18 -4.50 -1.53
C PRO A 79 19.29 -3.49 -2.25
N PRO A 80 19.32 -2.20 -1.87
CA PRO A 80 18.50 -1.21 -2.53
C PRO A 80 19.03 -0.99 -3.96
N GLY A 81 18.09 -0.97 -4.90
CA GLY A 81 18.33 -0.62 -6.28
C GLY A 81 18.55 -1.81 -7.21
N LEU A 82 18.10 -1.66 -8.45
CA LEU A 82 18.02 -2.73 -9.45
C LEU A 82 19.39 -3.34 -9.76
N LYS A 83 20.41 -2.49 -9.94
CA LYS A 83 21.78 -2.94 -10.23
C LYS A 83 22.35 -3.83 -9.13
N LYS A 84 22.26 -3.39 -7.86
CA LYS A 84 22.81 -4.14 -6.72
C LYS A 84 22.04 -5.44 -6.47
N ASN A 85 20.73 -5.42 -6.72
CA ASN A 85 19.89 -6.61 -6.67
C ASN A 85 20.34 -7.66 -7.69
N LEU A 86 20.52 -7.26 -8.95
CA LEU A 86 21.02 -8.12 -10.02
C LEU A 86 22.43 -8.63 -9.76
N LEU A 87 23.35 -7.78 -9.28
CA LEU A 87 24.70 -8.19 -8.91
C LEU A 87 24.67 -9.28 -7.84
N ARG A 88 23.88 -9.10 -6.77
CA ARG A 88 23.71 -10.11 -5.71
C ARG A 88 23.16 -11.43 -6.27
N THR A 89 22.21 -11.37 -7.19
CA THR A 89 21.69 -12.57 -7.87
C THR A 89 22.80 -13.27 -8.67
N TYR A 90 23.56 -12.53 -9.48
CA TYR A 90 24.63 -13.09 -10.32
C TYR A 90 25.91 -13.46 -9.57
N GLU A 91 26.12 -12.95 -8.36
CA GLU A 91 27.14 -13.44 -7.42
C GLU A 91 26.72 -14.79 -6.82
N SER A 92 25.43 -14.99 -6.60
CA SER A 92 24.89 -16.25 -6.04
C SER A 92 24.84 -17.40 -7.06
N TRP A 93 24.78 -17.08 -8.36
CA TRP A 93 24.75 -18.06 -9.44
C TRP A 93 26.16 -18.44 -9.91
N THR A 94 26.38 -19.72 -10.18
CA THR A 94 27.68 -20.21 -10.66
C THR A 94 27.77 -20.14 -12.20
N PRO A 95 28.98 -20.03 -12.77
CA PRO A 95 29.16 -20.03 -14.23
C PRO A 95 28.52 -21.26 -14.89
N GLU A 96 28.66 -22.44 -14.28
CA GLU A 96 28.16 -23.71 -14.81
C GLU A 96 26.63 -23.76 -14.84
N GLN A 97 25.97 -23.14 -13.85
CA GLN A 97 24.51 -23.04 -13.81
C GLN A 97 23.95 -22.22 -14.98
N ILE A 98 24.68 -21.17 -15.38
CA ILE A 98 24.27 -20.27 -16.48
C ILE A 98 24.60 -20.85 -17.84
N SER A 99 25.80 -21.42 -18.01
CA SER A 99 26.26 -21.97 -19.29
C SER A 99 25.78 -23.39 -19.58
N LYS A 100 25.01 -24.01 -18.67
CA LYS A 100 24.48 -25.37 -18.81
C LYS A 100 23.79 -25.59 -20.15
N GLY A 101 24.25 -26.61 -20.89
CA GLY A 101 23.72 -27.01 -22.19
C GLY A 101 24.03 -26.07 -23.35
N GLY A 102 24.71 -24.94 -23.13
CA GLY A 102 25.02 -23.96 -24.18
C GLY A 102 23.79 -23.34 -24.85
N VAL A 103 22.61 -23.45 -24.24
CA VAL A 103 21.34 -22.99 -24.82
C VAL A 103 21.16 -21.50 -24.54
N LEU A 104 21.36 -20.67 -25.57
CA LEU A 104 21.27 -19.20 -25.43
C LEU A 104 19.92 -18.73 -24.87
N SER A 105 18.81 -19.28 -25.38
CA SER A 105 17.46 -18.93 -24.93
C SER A 105 17.23 -19.24 -23.46
N ARG A 106 17.89 -20.27 -22.91
CA ARG A 106 17.85 -20.61 -21.47
C ARG A 106 18.59 -19.54 -20.66
N SER A 107 19.84 -19.23 -21.00
CA SER A 107 20.62 -18.21 -20.28
C SER A 107 19.95 -16.84 -20.31
N GLN A 108 19.35 -16.46 -21.45
CA GLN A 108 18.58 -15.22 -21.57
C GLN A 108 17.28 -15.26 -20.75
N SER A 109 16.58 -16.40 -20.69
CA SER A 109 15.39 -16.57 -19.83
C SER A 109 15.73 -16.45 -18.35
N LEU A 110 16.88 -16.95 -17.92
CA LEU A 110 17.38 -16.80 -16.55
C LEU A 110 17.70 -15.34 -16.23
N PHE A 111 18.26 -14.58 -17.17
CA PHE A 111 18.41 -13.13 -17.00
C PHE A 111 17.06 -12.43 -16.88
N CYS A 112 16.07 -12.77 -17.72
CA CYS A 112 14.70 -12.24 -17.60
C CYS A 112 14.10 -12.54 -16.23
N LEU A 113 14.33 -13.73 -15.68
CA LEU A 113 13.89 -14.09 -14.33
C LEU A 113 14.58 -13.25 -13.25
N ALA A 114 15.89 -13.05 -13.34
CA ALA A 114 16.63 -12.20 -12.39
C ALA A 114 16.13 -10.75 -12.45
N TRP A 115 15.91 -10.22 -13.65
CA TRP A 115 15.35 -8.89 -13.87
C TRP A 115 13.94 -8.76 -13.31
N PHE A 116 13.06 -9.70 -13.64
CA PHE A 116 11.69 -9.74 -13.13
C PHE A 116 11.66 -9.77 -11.59
N HIS A 117 12.49 -10.61 -10.96
CA HIS A 117 12.58 -10.70 -9.51
C HIS A 117 13.01 -9.36 -8.89
N ALA A 118 14.06 -8.74 -9.45
CA ALA A 118 14.55 -7.45 -8.99
C ALA A 118 13.50 -6.33 -9.16
N VAL A 119 12.80 -6.28 -10.30
CA VAL A 119 11.69 -5.33 -10.54
C VAL A 119 10.57 -5.51 -9.53
N CYS A 120 10.12 -6.75 -9.27
CA CYS A 120 9.09 -7.03 -8.27
C CYS A 120 9.51 -6.57 -6.87
N GLN A 121 10.79 -6.72 -6.53
CA GLN A 121 11.35 -6.30 -5.25
C GLN A 121 11.47 -4.77 -5.13
N GLU A 122 12.03 -4.08 -6.12
CA GLU A 122 12.21 -2.61 -6.07
C GLU A 122 10.89 -1.85 -6.20
N ARG A 123 9.88 -2.43 -6.88
CA ARG A 123 8.55 -1.83 -6.97
C ARG A 123 7.86 -1.66 -5.61
N ARG A 124 8.31 -2.38 -4.57
CA ARG A 124 7.85 -2.22 -3.17
C ARG A 124 8.27 -0.91 -2.53
N ASN A 125 9.22 -0.19 -3.12
CA ASN A 125 9.62 1.14 -2.66
C ASN A 125 8.54 2.21 -2.93
N TYR A 126 7.50 1.87 -3.73
CA TYR A 126 6.47 2.80 -4.18
C TYR A 126 5.06 2.41 -3.70
N ILE A 127 4.88 2.01 -2.44
CA ILE A 127 3.54 1.67 -1.91
C ILE A 127 2.70 2.96 -1.71
N PRO A 128 1.42 3.02 -2.15
CA PRO A 128 0.61 1.92 -2.71
C PRO A 128 0.62 1.80 -4.25
N GLN A 129 1.31 2.69 -4.98
CA GLN A 129 1.24 2.79 -6.45
C GLN A 129 1.96 1.62 -7.18
N GLY A 130 3.07 1.16 -6.62
CA GLY A 130 3.80 -0.01 -7.11
C GLY A 130 3.06 -1.30 -6.77
N TRP A 131 2.80 -1.49 -5.48
CA TRP A 131 2.00 -2.57 -4.92
C TRP A 131 1.08 -2.00 -3.86
N THR A 132 -0.13 -2.53 -3.71
CA THR A 132 -1.08 -2.04 -2.69
C THR A 132 -0.51 -2.18 -1.27
N LYS A 133 0.30 -3.22 -1.04
CA LYS A 133 0.97 -3.48 0.24
C LYS A 133 2.34 -4.11 0.05
N PHE A 134 3.08 -4.27 1.15
CA PHE A 134 4.36 -4.92 1.14
C PHE A 134 4.22 -6.44 0.95
N TYR A 135 4.78 -6.95 -0.15
CA TYR A 135 4.88 -8.38 -0.44
C TYR A 135 6.32 -8.87 -0.26
N GLU A 136 6.49 -9.96 0.48
CA GLU A 136 7.82 -10.54 0.72
C GLU A 136 8.19 -11.51 -0.41
N PHE A 137 8.84 -10.98 -1.45
CA PHE A 137 9.49 -11.79 -2.48
C PHE A 137 10.89 -12.20 -2.02
N SER A 138 11.09 -13.49 -1.88
CA SER A 138 12.25 -14.13 -1.25
C SER A 138 13.19 -14.75 -2.29
N LEU A 139 14.44 -15.02 -1.88
CA LEU A 139 15.39 -15.74 -2.74
C LEU A 139 14.96 -17.19 -3.02
N SER A 140 14.12 -17.78 -2.16
CA SER A 140 13.50 -19.08 -2.44
C SER A 140 12.58 -19.02 -3.65
N ASP A 141 11.84 -17.92 -3.83
CA ASP A 141 10.95 -17.73 -4.98
C ASP A 141 11.77 -17.64 -6.28
N LEU A 142 12.90 -16.93 -6.24
CA LEU A 142 13.85 -16.86 -7.34
C LEU A 142 14.45 -18.25 -7.67
N ARG A 143 14.86 -19.01 -6.66
CA ARG A 143 15.40 -20.37 -6.84
C ARG A 143 14.36 -21.33 -7.42
N ALA A 144 13.12 -21.28 -6.94
CA ALA A 144 12.03 -22.08 -7.50
C ALA A 144 11.75 -21.70 -8.97
N GLY A 145 11.75 -20.40 -9.29
CA GLY A 145 11.66 -19.93 -10.68
C GLY A 145 12.81 -20.43 -11.55
N PHE A 146 14.04 -20.43 -11.03
CA PHE A 146 15.22 -20.95 -11.72
C PHE A 146 15.04 -22.44 -12.04
N GLU A 147 14.63 -23.25 -11.07
CA GLU A 147 14.40 -24.68 -11.27
C GLU A 147 13.30 -24.98 -12.28
N ILE A 148 12.21 -24.19 -12.29
CA ILE A 148 11.14 -24.33 -13.29
C ILE A 148 11.68 -24.08 -14.70
N ILE A 149 12.40 -22.98 -14.88
CA ILE A 149 13.01 -22.66 -16.18
C ILE A 149 13.99 -23.77 -16.58
N ASP A 150 14.84 -24.24 -15.67
CA ASP A 150 15.82 -25.29 -15.95
C ASP A 150 15.15 -26.59 -16.41
N ARG A 151 14.13 -27.06 -15.68
CA ARG A 151 13.38 -28.29 -16.02
C ARG A 151 12.65 -28.18 -17.36
N LEU A 152 12.09 -27.00 -17.67
CA LEU A 152 11.39 -26.79 -18.94
C LEU A 152 12.34 -26.82 -20.14
N PHE A 153 13.58 -26.34 -20.00
CA PHE A 153 14.58 -26.40 -21.06
C PHE A 153 15.25 -27.78 -21.20
N GLU A 154 15.25 -28.62 -20.16
CA GLU A 154 15.78 -29.99 -20.22
C GLU A 154 14.85 -30.97 -20.97
N GLY A 155 13.54 -30.70 -21.00
CA GLY A 155 12.52 -31.65 -21.44
C GLY A 155 12.48 -31.99 -22.94
N GLY A 156 13.36 -31.42 -23.78
CA GLY A 156 13.45 -31.70 -25.23
C GLY A 156 12.20 -31.34 -26.06
N LYS A 157 11.18 -30.76 -25.43
CA LYS A 157 9.90 -30.34 -26.04
C LYS A 157 9.93 -28.87 -26.41
N VAL A 158 8.98 -28.45 -27.25
CA VAL A 158 8.74 -27.04 -27.55
C VAL A 158 8.47 -26.29 -26.25
N PHE A 159 9.19 -25.20 -26.02
CA PHE A 159 9.06 -24.39 -24.82
C PHE A 159 7.72 -23.66 -24.80
N GLN A 160 6.90 -23.90 -23.77
CA GLN A 160 5.56 -23.32 -23.62
C GLN A 160 5.57 -22.22 -22.54
N TRP A 161 5.46 -20.97 -22.97
CA TRP A 161 5.51 -19.79 -22.10
C TRP A 161 4.33 -19.73 -21.13
N GLU A 162 3.19 -20.28 -21.53
CA GLU A 162 1.96 -20.30 -20.74
C GLU A 162 2.13 -21.08 -19.44
N PHE A 163 2.94 -22.14 -19.44
CA PHE A 163 3.25 -22.88 -18.20
C PHE A 163 4.15 -22.08 -17.26
N VAL A 164 5.09 -21.30 -17.80
CA VAL A 164 5.93 -20.39 -17.01
C VAL A 164 5.07 -19.33 -16.35
N HIS A 165 4.16 -18.70 -17.10
CA HIS A 165 3.21 -17.72 -16.56
C HIS A 165 2.34 -18.34 -15.49
N GLY A 166 1.70 -19.48 -15.78
CA GLY A 166 0.80 -20.16 -14.87
C GLY A 166 1.50 -20.57 -13.56
N LEU A 167 2.70 -21.16 -13.62
CA LEU A 167 3.42 -21.59 -12.42
C LEU A 167 3.97 -20.40 -11.61
N LEU A 168 4.56 -19.41 -12.28
CA LEU A 168 5.07 -18.22 -11.58
C LEU A 168 3.94 -17.40 -10.94
N GLU A 169 2.81 -17.28 -11.63
CA GLU A 169 1.63 -16.61 -11.12
C GLU A 169 0.97 -17.41 -10.00
N SER A 170 0.50 -18.63 -10.26
CA SER A 170 -0.36 -19.34 -9.30
C SER A 170 0.39 -19.94 -8.11
N ALA A 171 1.64 -20.40 -8.30
CA ALA A 171 2.33 -21.19 -7.28
C ALA A 171 3.43 -20.40 -6.55
N ILE A 172 4.16 -19.51 -7.24
CA ILE A 172 5.32 -18.82 -6.66
C ILE A 172 4.97 -17.40 -6.19
N TYR A 173 4.78 -16.47 -7.12
CA TYR A 173 4.66 -15.04 -6.80
C TYR A 173 3.23 -14.68 -6.39
N GLY A 174 2.20 -15.19 -7.10
CA GLY A 174 0.81 -14.90 -6.77
C GLY A 174 0.32 -15.61 -5.51
N GLY A 175 1.01 -16.65 -5.02
CA GLY A 175 0.74 -17.22 -3.69
C GLY A 175 0.93 -16.23 -2.54
N ARG A 176 1.64 -15.12 -2.77
CA ARG A 176 1.82 -14.01 -1.82
C ARG A 176 0.78 -12.89 -2.02
N ILE A 177 0.13 -12.83 -3.17
CA ILE A 177 -0.71 -11.70 -3.60
C ILE A 177 -2.18 -12.09 -3.48
N ASP A 178 -2.91 -11.32 -2.70
CA ASP A 178 -4.35 -11.47 -2.45
C ASP A 178 -5.20 -10.38 -3.11
N ASN A 179 -4.60 -9.24 -3.52
CA ASN A 179 -5.31 -8.17 -4.21
C ASN A 179 -5.42 -8.47 -5.72
N PRO A 180 -6.63 -8.51 -6.31
CA PRO A 180 -6.81 -8.72 -7.75
C PRO A 180 -6.11 -7.70 -8.65
N SER A 181 -5.99 -6.44 -8.21
CA SER A 181 -5.31 -5.38 -8.96
C SER A 181 -3.80 -5.63 -9.02
N ASP A 182 -3.21 -6.07 -7.91
CA ASP A 182 -1.80 -6.46 -7.84
C ASP A 182 -1.54 -7.73 -8.68
N LEU A 183 -2.45 -8.71 -8.65
CA LEU A 183 -2.36 -9.88 -9.55
C LEU A 183 -2.37 -9.47 -11.03
N ARG A 184 -3.15 -8.45 -11.42
CA ARG A 184 -3.15 -7.93 -12.79
C ARG A 184 -1.80 -7.32 -13.17
N ILE A 185 -1.13 -6.62 -12.25
CA ILE A 185 0.22 -6.09 -12.45
C ILE A 185 1.22 -7.24 -12.62
N LEU A 186 1.15 -8.26 -11.76
CA LEU A 186 2.00 -9.46 -11.85
C LEU A 186 1.85 -10.14 -13.22
N ARG A 187 0.61 -10.38 -13.66
CA ARG A 187 0.32 -10.97 -14.98
C ARG A 187 0.92 -10.16 -16.12
N SER A 188 0.74 -8.84 -16.09
CA SER A 188 1.30 -7.95 -17.10
C SER A 188 2.83 -8.09 -17.20
N TYR A 189 3.53 -8.22 -16.07
CA TYR A 189 4.97 -8.44 -16.09
C TYR A 189 5.37 -9.82 -16.59
N LEU A 190 4.64 -10.87 -16.21
CA LEU A 190 4.91 -12.22 -16.67
C LEU A 190 4.76 -12.32 -18.19
N GLU A 191 3.68 -11.78 -18.74
CA GLU A 191 3.43 -11.71 -20.19
C GLU A 191 4.51 -10.88 -20.92
N GLN A 192 4.95 -9.78 -20.29
CA GLN A 192 5.97 -8.91 -20.86
C GLN A 192 7.35 -9.58 -20.90
N PHE A 193 7.86 -10.11 -19.79
CA PHE A 193 9.23 -10.62 -19.66
C PHE A 193 9.44 -12.07 -20.13
N PHE A 194 8.39 -12.87 -20.15
CA PHE A 194 8.48 -14.28 -20.53
C PHE A 194 7.67 -14.52 -21.81
N SER A 195 8.17 -13.99 -22.94
CA SER A 195 7.54 -14.14 -24.25
C SER A 195 8.52 -14.62 -25.31
N ALA A 196 8.04 -15.44 -26.25
CA ALA A 196 8.86 -15.92 -27.38
C ALA A 196 9.46 -14.78 -28.22
N ARG A 197 8.83 -13.60 -28.21
CA ARG A 197 9.28 -12.39 -28.92
C ARG A 197 10.60 -11.83 -28.38
N LEU A 198 10.93 -12.09 -27.12
CA LEU A 198 12.16 -11.62 -26.48
C LEU A 198 13.39 -12.44 -26.85
N LEU A 199 13.21 -13.75 -26.99
CA LEU A 199 14.30 -14.71 -27.15
C LEU A 199 14.56 -15.07 -28.60
N SER A 200 13.66 -14.69 -29.52
CA SER A 200 13.93 -14.78 -30.95
C SER A 200 14.94 -13.69 -31.33
N SER A 201 16.21 -14.04 -31.32
CA SER A 201 17.34 -13.25 -31.80
C SER A 201 17.30 -12.95 -33.32
N SER A 202 16.21 -13.32 -34.03
CA SER A 202 16.12 -13.21 -35.49
C SER A 202 15.38 -11.97 -36.01
N LEU A 203 14.79 -11.12 -35.17
CA LEU A 203 14.21 -9.85 -35.65
C LEU A 203 15.27 -8.76 -35.52
N SER A 204 15.95 -8.52 -36.64
CA SER A 204 16.86 -7.41 -36.89
C SER A 204 16.37 -6.11 -36.24
N ALA A 205 17.32 -5.34 -35.69
CA ALA A 205 17.10 -4.10 -34.94
C ALA A 205 16.20 -3.05 -35.65
N GLY A 206 15.90 -3.21 -36.94
CA GLY A 206 14.96 -2.39 -37.71
C GLY A 206 13.47 -2.72 -37.48
N GLN A 207 13.11 -3.94 -37.08
CA GLN A 207 11.69 -4.34 -36.89
C GLN A 207 11.15 -4.05 -35.48
N ARG A 208 12.02 -3.69 -34.52
CA ARG A 208 11.62 -3.23 -33.17
C ARG A 208 10.88 -1.88 -33.15
N LYS A 209 10.86 -1.16 -34.27
CA LYS A 209 10.21 0.16 -34.40
C LYS A 209 8.81 0.13 -35.03
N SER A 210 8.31 -1.02 -35.47
CA SER A 210 7.00 -1.09 -36.12
C SER A 210 5.92 -1.63 -35.18
N ARG A 211 4.92 -0.77 -34.93
CA ARG A 211 3.68 -0.97 -34.16
C ARG A 211 3.83 -1.03 -32.64
N GLY A 212 3.86 0.15 -32.01
CA GLY A 212 3.25 0.44 -30.69
C GLY A 212 3.60 -0.46 -29.49
N GLY A 213 4.57 -1.36 -29.61
CA GLY A 213 4.98 -2.26 -28.55
C GLY A 213 6.01 -1.55 -27.67
N THR A 214 5.65 -1.32 -26.42
CA THR A 214 6.56 -0.85 -25.38
C THR A 214 7.82 -1.71 -25.40
N GLN A 215 9.00 -1.07 -25.54
CA GLN A 215 10.27 -1.79 -25.47
C GLN A 215 10.34 -2.48 -24.10
N ILE A 216 10.50 -3.81 -24.10
CA ILE A 216 10.38 -4.63 -22.89
C ILE A 216 11.53 -4.36 -21.92
N PHE A 217 12.74 -4.21 -22.48
CA PHE A 217 13.88 -3.65 -21.78
C PHE A 217 14.07 -2.19 -22.23
N PRO A 218 14.57 -1.31 -21.35
CA PRO A 218 15.06 0.00 -21.74
C PRO A 218 15.98 -0.10 -22.97
N PRO A 219 15.97 0.88 -23.89
CA PRO A 219 16.75 0.83 -25.14
C PRO A 219 18.27 0.70 -24.92
N GLN A 220 18.73 0.95 -23.69
CA GLN A 220 20.12 0.84 -23.24
C GLN A 220 20.51 -0.60 -22.87
N ILE A 221 19.54 -1.52 -22.74
CA ILE A 221 19.76 -2.90 -22.29
C ILE A 221 19.50 -3.84 -23.45
N SER A 222 20.57 -4.38 -24.01
CA SER A 222 20.54 -5.44 -25.00
C SER A 222 21.02 -6.74 -24.38
N LEU A 223 20.18 -7.78 -24.40
CA LEU A 223 20.56 -9.10 -23.91
C LEU A 223 21.82 -9.61 -24.65
N PRO A 224 22.83 -10.14 -23.94
CA PRO A 224 24.00 -10.74 -24.56
C PRO A 224 23.59 -11.93 -25.45
N ASN A 225 24.30 -12.09 -26.58
CA ASN A 225 24.17 -13.26 -27.47
C ASN A 225 25.10 -14.41 -27.06
N SER A 226 25.46 -14.48 -25.78
CA SER A 226 26.44 -15.40 -25.22
C SER A 226 25.88 -16.08 -23.97
N CYS A 227 26.38 -17.29 -23.69
CA CYS A 227 26.06 -18.06 -22.50
C CYS A 227 27.07 -17.80 -21.36
N SER A 228 28.03 -16.88 -21.54
CA SER A 228 29.02 -16.53 -20.54
C SER A 228 28.41 -15.65 -19.45
N ILE A 229 28.59 -16.07 -18.18
CA ILE A 229 28.17 -15.29 -17.02
C ILE A 229 28.86 -13.91 -16.95
N MET A 230 30.09 -13.77 -17.45
CA MET A 230 30.83 -12.51 -17.45
C MET A 230 30.16 -11.45 -18.35
N ASP A 231 29.54 -11.87 -19.45
CA ASP A 231 28.87 -10.95 -20.37
C ASP A 231 27.60 -10.37 -19.72
N TYR A 232 26.87 -11.19 -18.94
CA TYR A 232 25.75 -10.70 -18.14
C TYR A 232 26.20 -9.80 -16.98
N ARG A 233 27.30 -10.12 -16.30
CA ARG A 233 27.85 -9.26 -15.23
C ARG A 233 28.29 -7.90 -15.76
N SER A 234 29.01 -7.85 -16.88
CA SER A 234 29.42 -6.58 -17.50
C SER A 234 28.21 -5.75 -17.96
N LEU A 235 27.13 -6.39 -18.45
CA LEU A 235 25.87 -5.70 -18.73
C LEU A 235 25.29 -5.06 -17.46
N ILE A 236 25.27 -5.77 -16.34
CA ILE A 236 24.75 -5.27 -15.06
C ILE A 236 25.62 -4.13 -14.52
N GLU A 237 26.95 -4.24 -14.63
CA GLU A 237 27.89 -3.19 -14.22
C GLU A 237 27.71 -1.89 -15.01
N ASN A 238 27.33 -1.99 -16.30
CA ASN A 238 27.02 -0.86 -17.16
C ASN A 238 25.65 -0.20 -16.88
N LEU A 239 24.83 -0.77 -15.99
CA LEU A 239 23.59 -0.12 -15.56
C LEU A 239 23.88 1.15 -14.74
N PRO A 240 23.03 2.18 -14.86
CA PRO A 240 23.11 3.35 -14.01
C PRO A 240 22.92 2.95 -12.53
N GLU A 241 23.54 3.70 -11.63
CA GLU A 241 23.32 3.54 -10.18
C GLU A 241 21.93 4.03 -9.76
N ASP A 242 21.40 5.04 -10.47
CA ASP A 242 20.07 5.60 -10.22
C ASP A 242 19.01 4.87 -11.04
N ASP A 243 18.03 4.29 -10.35
CA ASP A 243 16.92 3.58 -10.96
C ASP A 243 15.86 4.55 -11.49
N ARG A 244 15.56 4.43 -12.79
CA ARG A 244 14.51 5.25 -13.42
C ARG A 244 13.14 4.60 -13.22
N PRO A 245 12.07 5.37 -12.89
CA PRO A 245 10.70 4.84 -12.78
C PRO A 245 10.22 4.04 -14.00
N ALA A 246 10.70 4.43 -15.20
CA ALA A 246 10.41 3.74 -16.45
C ALA A 246 10.84 2.26 -16.46
N PHE A 247 11.87 1.88 -15.69
CA PHE A 247 12.31 0.48 -15.57
C PHE A 247 11.26 -0.39 -14.88
N PHE A 248 10.41 0.23 -14.06
CA PHE A 248 9.32 -0.42 -13.34
C PHE A 248 7.97 -0.17 -14.03
N GLY A 249 7.91 0.53 -15.16
CA GLY A 249 6.64 0.91 -15.79
C GLY A 249 5.81 1.89 -14.94
N LEU A 250 6.49 2.68 -14.09
CA LEU A 250 5.89 3.73 -13.27
C LEU A 250 6.06 5.09 -13.96
N PRO A 251 5.15 6.05 -13.76
CA PRO A 251 5.23 7.35 -14.40
C PRO A 251 6.42 8.16 -13.87
N ALA A 252 6.96 9.05 -14.71
CA ALA A 252 8.16 9.82 -14.37
C ALA A 252 7.98 10.76 -13.16
N ASN A 253 6.76 11.19 -12.88
CA ASN A 253 6.45 12.07 -11.74
C ASN A 253 6.40 11.34 -10.38
N ILE A 254 6.42 10.00 -10.35
CA ILE A 254 6.28 9.22 -9.10
C ILE A 254 7.44 9.48 -8.15
N GLU A 255 8.63 9.74 -8.68
CA GLU A 255 9.84 9.95 -7.89
C GLU A 255 9.68 11.20 -7.02
N ARG A 256 9.10 12.29 -7.56
CA ARG A 256 8.82 13.51 -6.79
C ARG A 256 7.83 13.25 -5.66
N SER A 257 6.77 12.49 -5.92
CA SER A 257 5.78 12.12 -4.90
C SER A 257 6.40 11.26 -3.80
N SER A 258 7.18 10.25 -4.18
CA SER A 258 7.89 9.37 -3.26
C SER A 258 8.88 10.15 -2.40
N GLN A 259 9.74 10.98 -3.01
CA GLN A 259 10.68 11.83 -2.30
C GLN A 259 9.97 12.79 -1.33
N ARG A 260 8.81 13.36 -1.70
CA ARG A 260 8.03 14.22 -0.80
C ARG A 260 7.51 13.47 0.42
N ILE A 261 6.98 12.26 0.23
CA ILE A 261 6.49 11.40 1.32
C ILE A 261 7.64 10.98 2.23
N ILE A 262 8.72 10.43 1.66
CA ILE A 262 9.91 10.00 2.39
C ILE A 262 10.51 11.18 3.18
N SER A 263 10.64 12.35 2.55
CA SER A 263 11.15 13.56 3.22
C SER A 263 10.27 13.96 4.40
N SER A 264 8.94 13.96 4.23
CA SER A 264 8.01 14.26 5.31
C SER A 264 8.10 13.24 6.46
N GLN A 265 8.22 11.95 6.14
CA GLN A 265 8.37 10.88 7.11
C GLN A 265 9.69 11.00 7.89
N VAL A 266 10.81 11.26 7.21
CA VAL A 266 12.11 11.48 7.86
C VAL A 266 12.06 12.72 8.75
N ILE A 267 11.47 13.83 8.29
CA ILE A 267 11.28 15.03 9.13
C ILE A 267 10.42 14.71 10.35
N SER A 268 9.35 13.92 10.21
CA SER A 268 8.50 13.49 11.31
C SER A 268 9.28 12.63 12.32
N GLN A 269 10.05 11.64 11.86
CA GLN A 269 10.91 10.81 12.70
C GLN A 269 11.95 11.66 13.45
N LEU A 270 12.59 12.62 12.78
CA LEU A 270 13.53 13.55 13.40
C LEU A 270 12.84 14.44 14.45
N ARG A 271 11.60 14.88 14.21
CA ARG A 271 10.80 15.61 15.21
C ARG A 271 10.53 14.76 16.44
N VAL A 272 10.18 13.47 16.27
CA VAL A 272 9.99 12.55 17.40
C VAL A 272 11.27 12.42 18.21
N VAL A 273 12.43 12.23 17.56
CA VAL A 273 13.73 12.16 18.25
C VAL A 273 14.07 13.46 18.99
N SER A 274 13.72 14.62 18.42
CA SER A 274 13.95 15.92 19.06
C SER A 274 13.08 16.17 20.31
N ARG A 275 11.93 15.49 20.41
CA ARG A 275 11.05 15.54 21.58
C ARG A 275 11.46 14.41 22.52
N SER A 276 12.26 14.75 23.53
CA SER A 276 12.54 13.86 24.67
C SER A 276 11.26 13.14 25.13
N VAL A 277 11.33 11.81 25.24
CA VAL A 277 10.24 10.83 25.49
C VAL A 277 9.47 11.05 26.81
N ALA A 278 9.75 12.13 27.55
CA ALA A 278 9.06 12.48 28.78
C ALA A 278 7.58 12.91 28.58
N THR A 279 7.15 13.23 27.35
CA THR A 279 5.89 13.93 27.08
C THR A 279 4.62 13.07 27.07
N GLY A 280 4.72 11.74 26.98
CA GLY A 280 3.55 10.86 26.78
C GLY A 280 3.08 10.09 28.02
N SER A 281 3.94 9.91 29.04
CA SER A 281 3.67 8.97 30.14
C SER A 281 3.26 9.64 31.45
N LYS A 282 3.58 10.93 31.64
CA LYS A 282 3.14 11.70 32.81
C LYS A 282 2.22 12.82 32.35
N PHE A 283 1.05 12.92 33.00
CA PHE A 283 0.15 14.05 32.80
C PHE A 283 0.88 15.31 33.26
N ASP A 284 1.20 16.17 32.30
CA ASP A 284 1.73 17.50 32.52
C ASP A 284 0.78 18.48 31.84
N ARG A 285 0.18 19.34 32.67
CA ARG A 285 -0.86 20.27 32.25
C ARG A 285 -0.34 21.31 31.25
N GLU A 286 0.91 21.76 31.39
CA GLU A 286 1.49 22.76 30.51
C GLU A 286 1.83 22.16 29.14
N LEU A 287 2.41 20.96 29.13
CA LEU A 287 2.73 20.24 27.90
C LEU A 287 1.46 19.89 27.11
N TRP A 288 0.41 19.42 27.79
CA TRP A 288 -0.87 19.13 27.16
C TRP A 288 -1.53 20.39 26.62
N SER A 289 -1.50 21.48 27.38
CA SER A 289 -2.01 22.77 26.92
C SER A 289 -1.30 23.20 25.63
N ASN A 290 0.03 23.20 25.60
CA ASN A 290 0.81 23.67 24.45
C ASN A 290 0.64 22.75 23.21
N GLY A 291 0.66 21.43 23.40
CA GLY A 291 0.55 20.46 22.32
C GLY A 291 -0.85 20.36 21.71
N LEU A 292 -1.89 20.46 22.52
CA LEU A 292 -3.28 20.24 22.09
C LEU A 292 -4.02 21.53 21.74
N PHE A 293 -3.51 22.69 22.16
CA PHE A 293 -4.12 23.99 21.85
C PHE A 293 -4.40 24.22 20.36
N PRO A 294 -3.48 23.90 19.42
CA PRO A 294 -3.76 24.08 17.98
C PRO A 294 -4.98 23.30 17.49
N ILE A 295 -5.16 22.06 17.99
CA ILE A 295 -6.29 21.19 17.61
C ILE A 295 -7.60 21.73 18.19
N LEU A 296 -7.59 22.13 19.47
CA LEU A 296 -8.74 22.74 20.13
C LEU A 296 -9.14 24.07 19.48
N ASN A 297 -8.16 24.89 19.11
CA ASN A 297 -8.40 26.16 18.43
C ASN A 297 -8.97 25.93 17.02
N LEU A 298 -8.43 24.98 16.26
CA LEU A 298 -8.97 24.59 14.96
C LEU A 298 -10.44 24.15 15.09
N TRP A 299 -10.75 23.27 16.05
CA TRP A 299 -12.12 22.82 16.29
C TRP A 299 -13.06 23.98 16.65
N LYS A 300 -12.59 24.93 17.46
CA LYS A 300 -13.35 26.14 17.78
C LYS A 300 -13.59 27.00 16.53
N MET A 301 -12.59 27.19 15.67
CA MET A 301 -12.72 27.97 14.44
C MET A 301 -13.67 27.31 13.43
N LEU A 302 -13.54 26.00 13.21
CA LEU A 302 -14.38 25.25 12.26
C LEU A 302 -15.86 25.23 12.65
N ASN A 303 -16.16 25.32 13.93
CA ASN A 303 -17.54 25.30 14.44
C ASN A 303 -18.09 26.67 14.82
N GLN A 304 -17.35 27.76 14.59
CA GLN A 304 -17.88 29.11 14.82
C GLN A 304 -19.07 29.37 13.89
N GLY A 305 -20.26 29.56 14.49
CA GLY A 305 -21.50 29.77 13.75
C GLY A 305 -22.19 28.50 13.24
N SER A 306 -21.65 27.31 13.51
CA SER A 306 -22.29 26.05 13.10
C SER A 306 -23.40 25.63 14.05
N THR A 307 -24.58 25.33 13.50
CA THR A 307 -25.72 24.77 14.26
C THR A 307 -25.61 23.26 14.47
N LEU A 308 -24.69 22.58 13.78
CA LEU A 308 -24.54 21.11 13.78
C LEU A 308 -24.40 20.51 15.18
N ILE A 309 -23.65 21.18 16.07
CA ILE A 309 -23.39 20.69 17.43
C ILE A 309 -24.68 20.64 18.26
N HIS A 310 -25.56 21.61 18.07
CA HIS A 310 -26.80 21.76 18.84
C HIS A 310 -28.03 21.22 18.11
N GLN A 311 -27.87 20.78 16.86
CA GLN A 311 -28.96 20.25 16.06
C GLN A 311 -29.49 18.95 16.68
N LYS A 312 -30.78 18.93 17.00
CA LYS A 312 -31.48 17.70 17.33
C LYS A 312 -31.92 17.05 16.03
N VAL A 313 -31.54 15.78 15.86
CA VAL A 313 -31.91 14.98 14.70
C VAL A 313 -32.61 13.75 15.24
N ASP A 314 -33.81 13.51 14.72
CA ASP A 314 -34.58 12.31 15.04
C ASP A 314 -33.96 11.09 14.33
N PRO A 315 -34.04 9.91 14.96
CA PRO A 315 -33.56 8.68 14.32
C PRO A 315 -34.33 8.40 13.01
N PRO A 316 -33.66 7.86 11.96
CA PRO A 316 -34.30 7.57 10.70
C PRO A 316 -35.49 6.64 10.88
N THR A 317 -36.64 6.99 10.33
CA THR A 317 -37.86 6.16 10.33
C THR A 317 -38.00 5.44 8.99
N GLU A 318 -38.43 4.18 8.98
CA GLU A 318 -38.54 3.32 7.77
C GLU A 318 -39.59 3.78 6.72
N GLY A 319 -40.23 4.95 6.90
CA GLY A 319 -41.36 5.41 6.09
C GLY A 319 -41.02 6.13 4.78
N GLN A 320 -39.74 6.35 4.45
CA GLN A 320 -39.33 7.10 3.25
C GLN A 320 -39.49 6.24 1.98
N ARG A 321 -40.26 6.72 0.98
CA ARG A 321 -40.54 5.98 -0.28
C ARG A 321 -39.33 5.90 -1.22
N SER A 322 -38.46 6.90 -1.24
CA SER A 322 -37.25 6.91 -2.08
C SER A 322 -36.04 6.41 -1.28
N PRO A 323 -35.32 5.36 -1.75
CA PRO A 323 -34.09 4.88 -1.14
C PRO A 323 -33.00 5.94 -1.00
N VAL A 324 -32.89 6.84 -1.98
CA VAL A 324 -31.89 7.92 -1.97
C VAL A 324 -32.19 8.93 -0.87
N LEU A 325 -33.46 9.29 -0.67
CA LEU A 325 -33.85 10.16 0.45
C LEU A 325 -33.58 9.48 1.80
N SER A 326 -33.88 8.18 1.93
CA SER A 326 -33.57 7.42 3.14
C SER A 326 -32.08 7.45 3.46
N PHE A 327 -31.23 7.25 2.45
CA PHE A 327 -29.77 7.34 2.60
C PHE A 327 -29.33 8.72 3.12
N ILE A 328 -29.82 9.81 2.51
CA ILE A 328 -29.42 11.17 2.89
C ILE A 328 -29.79 11.49 4.34
N VAL A 329 -30.97 11.07 4.79
CA VAL A 329 -31.41 11.26 6.19
C VAL A 329 -30.52 10.45 7.15
N LEU A 330 -30.17 9.22 6.80
CA LEU A 330 -29.28 8.38 7.60
C LEU A 330 -27.86 8.96 7.67
N GLU A 331 -27.37 9.47 6.55
CA GLU A 331 -26.05 10.10 6.44
C GLU A 331 -26.01 11.39 7.28
N GLN A 332 -27.06 12.21 7.23
CA GLN A 332 -27.21 13.40 8.06
C GLN A 332 -27.22 13.06 9.56
N PHE A 333 -27.97 12.04 9.96
CA PHE A 333 -28.02 11.58 11.34
C PHE A 333 -26.64 11.13 11.82
N SER A 334 -25.95 10.31 11.02
CA SER A 334 -24.62 9.77 11.34
C SER A 334 -23.57 10.88 11.43
N ALA A 335 -23.58 11.81 10.48
CA ALA A 335 -22.68 12.98 10.46
C ALA A 335 -22.85 13.85 11.72
N ILE A 336 -24.08 14.17 12.09
CA ILE A 336 -24.35 15.01 13.27
C ILE A 336 -23.95 14.28 14.55
N ARG A 337 -24.20 12.97 14.65
CA ARG A 337 -23.76 12.15 15.80
C ARG A 337 -22.24 12.08 15.91
N LEU A 338 -21.53 12.00 14.80
CA LEU A 338 -20.07 12.04 14.77
C LEU A 338 -19.54 13.40 15.25
N VAL A 339 -20.05 14.51 14.70
CA VAL A 339 -19.68 15.87 15.12
C VAL A 339 -19.93 16.10 16.62
N GLN A 340 -21.09 15.68 17.12
CA GLN A 340 -21.43 15.79 18.55
C GLN A 340 -20.50 14.94 19.43
N SER A 341 -20.17 13.73 18.99
CA SER A 341 -19.22 12.86 19.69
C SER A 341 -17.83 13.48 19.78
N ILE A 342 -17.30 14.02 18.67
CA ILE A 342 -16.01 14.70 18.64
C ILE A 342 -16.04 15.93 19.55
N HIS A 343 -17.12 16.72 19.49
CA HIS A 343 -17.30 17.89 20.35
C HIS A 343 -17.25 17.52 21.84
N GLN A 344 -17.95 16.45 22.25
CA GLN A 344 -17.93 15.97 23.63
C GLN A 344 -16.54 15.52 24.08
N SER A 345 -15.84 14.75 23.22
CA SER A 345 -14.46 14.30 23.49
C SER A 345 -13.50 15.47 23.68
N LEU A 346 -13.52 16.46 22.77
CA LEU A 346 -12.65 17.64 22.84
C LEU A 346 -13.05 18.60 23.98
N ALA A 347 -14.34 18.69 24.31
CA ALA A 347 -14.80 19.47 25.46
C ALA A 347 -14.34 18.86 26.79
N ALA A 348 -14.43 17.53 26.95
CA ALA A 348 -13.91 16.83 28.12
C ALA A 348 -12.39 17.04 28.27
N LEU A 349 -11.64 16.91 27.18
CA LEU A 349 -10.20 17.18 27.15
C LEU A 349 -9.87 18.63 27.55
N SER A 350 -10.60 19.61 26.99
CA SER A 350 -10.44 21.02 27.34
C SER A 350 -10.75 21.31 28.81
N LYS A 351 -11.77 20.67 29.39
CA LYS A 351 -12.10 20.77 30.83
C LYS A 351 -11.02 20.20 31.74
N VAL A 352 -10.37 19.11 31.33
CA VAL A 352 -9.23 18.52 32.06
C VAL A 352 -8.02 19.46 32.00
N ILE A 353 -7.69 20.02 30.83
CA ILE A 353 -6.60 21.01 30.68
C ILE A 353 -6.86 22.28 31.50
N ARG A 354 -8.13 22.70 31.62
CA ARG A 354 -8.55 23.84 32.45
C ARG A 354 -8.65 23.50 33.95
N GLY A 355 -8.50 22.24 34.34
CA GLY A 355 -8.56 21.79 35.74
C GLY A 355 -9.97 21.73 36.33
N THR A 356 -11.00 21.79 35.48
CA THR A 356 -12.42 21.74 35.91
C THR A 356 -12.99 20.32 35.98
N GLN A 357 -12.27 19.33 35.46
CA GLN A 357 -12.68 17.93 35.42
C GLN A 357 -11.47 17.02 35.70
N LEU A 358 -11.70 15.90 36.38
CA LEU A 358 -10.68 14.89 36.66
C LEU A 358 -10.29 14.12 35.39
N LEU A 359 -9.04 13.66 35.33
CA LEU A 359 -8.52 12.86 34.21
C LEU A 359 -9.16 11.46 34.23
N THR A 360 -9.79 11.09 33.12
CA THR A 360 -10.33 9.73 32.88
C THR A 360 -9.42 8.97 31.92
N PRO A 361 -9.44 7.62 31.94
CA PRO A 361 -8.62 6.81 31.01
C PRO A 361 -8.97 7.07 29.54
N GLU A 362 -10.23 7.42 29.23
CA GLU A 362 -10.66 7.77 27.88
C GLU A 362 -10.03 9.09 27.41
N VAL A 363 -10.04 10.13 28.26
CA VAL A 363 -9.41 11.42 27.95
C VAL A 363 -7.90 11.26 27.85
N GLN A 364 -7.29 10.38 28.65
CA GLN A 364 -5.88 10.08 28.55
C GLN A 364 -5.53 9.43 27.20
N LYS A 365 -6.27 8.40 26.78
CA LYS A 365 -6.07 7.76 25.46
C LYS A 365 -6.25 8.76 24.31
N LEU A 366 -7.28 9.60 24.39
CA LEU A 366 -7.53 10.68 23.43
C LEU A 366 -6.35 11.65 23.35
N ALA A 367 -5.87 12.14 24.49
CA ALA A 367 -4.75 13.07 24.55
C ALA A 367 -3.46 12.45 24.00
N THR A 368 -3.16 11.20 24.35
CA THR A 368 -1.98 10.49 23.84
C THR A 368 -2.03 10.38 22.31
N ALA A 369 -3.16 9.97 21.73
CA ALA A 369 -3.31 9.87 20.27
C ALA A 369 -3.11 11.24 19.59
N LEU A 370 -3.77 12.29 20.10
CA LEU A 370 -3.66 13.64 19.53
C LEU A 370 -2.24 14.23 19.67
N LEU A 371 -1.55 13.98 20.78
CA LEU A 371 -0.15 14.41 20.99
C LEU A 371 0.82 13.68 20.05
N ASN A 372 0.51 12.42 19.70
CA ASN A 372 1.23 11.63 18.71
C ASN A 372 0.87 12.00 17.26
N GLN A 373 -0.04 12.96 17.05
CA GLN A 373 -0.57 13.35 15.73
C GLN A 373 -1.33 12.21 15.01
N GLU A 374 -1.92 11.31 15.78
CA GLU A 374 -2.72 10.19 15.28
C GLU A 374 -4.19 10.38 15.63
N CYS A 375 -5.08 10.09 14.67
CA CYS A 375 -6.52 10.16 14.88
C CYS A 375 -6.96 9.05 15.86
N PRO A 376 -7.69 9.39 16.95
CA PRO A 376 -8.17 8.42 17.92
C PRO A 376 -9.01 7.31 17.28
N LEU A 377 -8.76 6.05 17.69
CA LEU A 377 -9.50 4.88 17.21
C LEU A 377 -11.02 5.01 17.37
N THR A 378 -11.49 5.66 18.44
CA THR A 378 -12.92 5.89 18.69
C THR A 378 -13.60 6.74 17.61
N TRP A 379 -12.85 7.61 16.93
CA TRP A 379 -13.35 8.38 15.80
C TRP A 379 -13.25 7.56 14.52
N GLN A 380 -12.12 6.88 14.29
CA GLN A 380 -11.91 6.01 13.13
C GLN A 380 -12.96 4.88 13.03
N THR A 381 -13.39 4.30 14.15
CA THR A 381 -14.46 3.27 14.15
C THR A 381 -15.81 3.81 13.66
N LYS A 382 -16.07 5.12 13.81
CA LYS A 382 -17.32 5.73 13.33
C LYS A 382 -17.22 6.17 11.86
N TRP A 383 -16.05 6.64 11.46
CA TRP A 383 -15.74 6.99 10.09
C TRP A 383 -14.24 6.86 9.87
N GLU A 384 -13.86 5.98 8.95
CA GLU A 384 -12.49 5.82 8.48
C GLU A 384 -12.11 7.05 7.64
N GLY A 385 -11.26 7.90 8.22
CA GLY A 385 -10.84 9.16 7.61
C GLY A 385 -9.33 9.34 7.71
N PRO A 386 -8.82 10.57 7.45
CA PRO A 386 -7.39 10.86 7.51
C PRO A 386 -6.76 10.50 8.86
N GLU A 387 -5.55 9.93 8.83
CA GLU A 387 -4.79 9.59 10.04
C GLU A 387 -4.40 10.83 10.85
N GLU A 388 -4.15 11.98 10.20
CA GLU A 388 -3.82 13.23 10.87
C GLU A 388 -5.08 13.89 11.49
N PRO A 389 -5.12 14.14 12.81
CA PRO A 389 -6.30 14.69 13.49
C PRO A 389 -6.82 15.99 12.89
N MET A 390 -5.93 16.92 12.50
CA MET A 390 -6.37 18.21 11.96
C MET A 390 -7.05 18.07 10.59
N GLN A 391 -6.56 17.16 9.74
CA GLN A 391 -7.18 16.86 8.45
C GLN A 391 -8.51 16.14 8.66
N TYR A 392 -8.56 15.20 9.60
CA TYR A 392 -9.79 14.51 9.99
C TYR A 392 -10.88 15.49 10.43
N LEU A 393 -10.57 16.41 11.35
CA LEU A 393 -11.53 17.41 11.84
C LEU A 393 -12.05 18.32 10.72
N ARG A 394 -11.16 18.77 9.81
CA ARG A 394 -11.58 19.54 8.64
C ARG A 394 -12.52 18.74 7.74
N ALA A 395 -12.16 17.50 7.42
CA ALA A 395 -12.95 16.65 6.55
C ALA A 395 -14.33 16.33 7.13
N VAL A 396 -14.44 16.03 8.44
CA VAL A 396 -15.73 15.81 9.10
C VAL A 396 -16.63 17.03 9.00
N VAL A 397 -16.10 18.23 9.29
CA VAL A 397 -16.91 19.47 9.28
C VAL A 397 -17.33 19.83 7.85
N THR A 398 -16.40 19.76 6.88
CA THR A 398 -16.72 20.03 5.47
C THR A 398 -17.81 19.08 4.95
N ARG A 399 -17.69 17.77 5.22
CA ARG A 399 -18.70 16.78 4.83
C ARG A 399 -20.02 17.01 5.55
N ALA A 400 -20.02 17.27 6.86
CA ALA A 400 -21.25 17.52 7.61
C ALA A 400 -22.04 18.74 7.09
N LEU A 401 -21.34 19.82 6.73
CA LEU A 401 -21.96 21.00 6.10
C LEU A 401 -22.46 20.68 4.69
N ALA A 402 -21.70 19.91 3.91
CA ALA A 402 -22.12 19.48 2.58
C ALA A 402 -23.39 18.62 2.65
N ILE A 403 -23.49 17.69 3.61
CA ILE A 403 -24.69 16.87 3.80
C ILE A 403 -25.92 17.72 4.13
N GLN A 404 -25.80 18.82 4.87
CA GLN A 404 -26.92 19.76 5.06
C GLN A 404 -27.41 20.33 3.72
N ASN A 405 -26.49 20.71 2.83
CA ASN A 405 -26.83 21.17 1.48
C ASN A 405 -27.45 20.05 0.63
N TRP A 406 -26.97 18.80 0.75
CA TRP A 406 -27.59 17.64 0.10
C TRP A 406 -29.05 17.44 0.53
N VAL A 407 -29.34 17.59 1.82
CA VAL A 407 -30.72 17.51 2.35
C VAL A 407 -31.60 18.61 1.75
N GLU A 408 -31.12 19.84 1.68
CA GLU A 408 -31.85 20.95 1.05
C GLU A 408 -32.12 20.70 -0.44
N ARG A 409 -31.11 20.26 -1.20
CA ARG A 409 -31.24 19.92 -2.64
C ARG A 409 -32.16 18.73 -2.87
N ALA A 410 -32.10 17.73 -2.02
CA ALA A 410 -32.99 16.56 -2.07
C ALA A 410 -34.44 16.94 -1.80
N SER A 411 -34.69 17.83 -0.84
CA SER A 411 -36.04 18.33 -0.54
C SER A 411 -36.68 19.08 -1.72
N ARG A 412 -35.85 19.73 -2.54
CA ARG A 412 -36.26 20.44 -3.77
C ARG A 412 -36.31 19.55 -5.01
N GLN A 413 -36.00 18.25 -4.88
CA GLN A 413 -35.90 17.28 -5.98
C GLN A 413 -34.88 17.66 -7.08
N THR A 414 -33.91 18.53 -6.79
CA THR A 414 -32.87 18.96 -7.75
C THR A 414 -31.55 18.23 -7.59
N LEU A 415 -31.44 17.31 -6.62
CA LEU A 415 -30.19 16.65 -6.29
C LEU A 415 -29.58 15.90 -7.49
N LEU A 416 -30.39 15.10 -8.19
CA LEU A 416 -29.90 14.23 -9.27
C LEU A 416 -29.61 14.99 -10.59
N THR A 417 -30.13 16.21 -10.74
CA THR A 417 -29.93 17.04 -11.94
C THR A 417 -28.65 17.86 -11.90
N ASP A 418 -28.21 18.20 -10.70
CA ASP A 418 -27.03 19.03 -10.46
C ASP A 418 -25.74 18.20 -10.49
N LEU A 419 -24.60 18.88 -10.55
CA LEU A 419 -23.30 18.23 -10.37
C LEU A 419 -23.15 17.80 -8.90
N LEU A 420 -22.73 16.55 -8.71
CA LEU A 420 -22.47 15.94 -7.41
C LEU A 420 -20.97 15.69 -7.24
N ASP A 421 -20.46 15.92 -6.05
CA ASP A 421 -19.11 15.52 -5.66
C ASP A 421 -19.21 14.43 -4.58
N LEU A 422 -18.70 13.24 -4.90
CA LEU A 422 -18.73 12.10 -3.98
C LEU A 422 -17.81 12.32 -2.76
N SER A 423 -16.88 13.28 -2.83
CA SER A 423 -16.04 13.68 -1.70
C SER A 423 -16.81 14.38 -0.56
N GLU A 424 -18.10 14.68 -0.76
CA GLU A 424 -18.96 15.27 0.26
C GLU A 424 -19.64 14.21 1.16
N LEU A 425 -19.69 12.94 0.73
CA LEU A 425 -20.38 11.85 1.42
C LEU A 425 -19.44 11.07 2.35
N PHE A 426 -19.91 10.60 3.52
CA PHE A 426 -19.14 9.66 4.34
C PHE A 426 -19.13 8.25 3.75
N HIS A 427 -20.24 7.82 3.14
CA HIS A 427 -20.42 6.48 2.55
C HIS A 427 -20.89 6.56 1.07
N PRO A 428 -19.99 6.86 0.11
CA PRO A 428 -20.36 7.02 -1.30
C PRO A 428 -20.87 5.74 -1.97
N ASP A 429 -20.38 4.58 -1.55
CA ASP A 429 -20.80 3.27 -2.03
C ASP A 429 -22.27 2.97 -1.69
N THR A 430 -22.69 3.34 -0.49
CA THR A 430 -24.07 3.21 -0.03
C THR A 430 -25.00 4.13 -0.82
N PHE A 431 -24.55 5.33 -1.19
CA PHE A 431 -25.27 6.21 -2.10
C PHE A 431 -25.47 5.57 -3.48
N LEU A 432 -24.42 5.01 -4.09
CA LEU A 432 -24.50 4.34 -5.39
C LEU A 432 -25.45 3.13 -5.36
N ASN A 433 -25.48 2.40 -4.24
CA ASN A 433 -26.43 1.31 -4.01
C ASN A 433 -27.87 1.80 -3.82
N ALA A 434 -28.08 2.92 -3.14
CA ALA A 434 -29.40 3.55 -3.04
C ALA A 434 -29.90 3.99 -4.43
N LEU A 435 -29.01 4.54 -5.26
CA LEU A 435 -29.30 4.88 -6.66
C LEU A 435 -29.64 3.63 -7.49
N ARG A 436 -28.95 2.50 -7.26
CA ARG A 436 -29.26 1.19 -7.89
C ARG A 436 -30.69 0.76 -7.55
N GLN A 437 -31.06 0.84 -6.27
CA GLN A 437 -32.39 0.44 -5.80
C GLN A 437 -33.49 1.35 -6.35
N GLU A 438 -33.25 2.67 -6.40
CA GLU A 438 -34.21 3.61 -6.98
C GLU A 438 -34.39 3.38 -8.48
N THR A 439 -33.29 3.11 -9.20
CA THR A 439 -33.33 2.75 -10.62
C THR A 439 -34.10 1.47 -10.87
N ALA A 440 -33.87 0.42 -10.07
CA ALA A 440 -34.60 -0.84 -10.15
C ALA A 440 -36.11 -0.67 -9.95
N ARG A 441 -36.52 0.13 -8.95
CA ARG A 441 -37.93 0.46 -8.69
C ARG A 441 -38.56 1.25 -9.83
N SER A 442 -37.85 2.25 -10.36
CA SER A 442 -38.32 3.08 -11.48
C SER A 442 -38.46 2.28 -12.79
N MET A 443 -37.57 1.31 -13.00
CA MET A 443 -37.58 0.45 -14.20
C MET A 443 -38.45 -0.80 -14.04
N GLY A 444 -38.88 -1.15 -12.83
CA GLY A 444 -39.65 -2.37 -12.56
C GLY A 444 -38.84 -3.66 -12.80
N CYS A 445 -37.54 -3.65 -12.49
CA CYS A 445 -36.63 -4.78 -12.71
C CYS A 445 -35.92 -5.22 -11.43
N SER A 446 -35.30 -6.41 -11.45
CA SER A 446 -34.49 -6.89 -10.33
C SER A 446 -33.18 -6.10 -10.23
N MET A 447 -32.74 -5.78 -9.00
CA MET A 447 -31.47 -5.10 -8.77
C MET A 447 -30.28 -5.86 -9.36
N ASP A 448 -30.33 -7.20 -9.37
CA ASP A 448 -29.26 -8.07 -9.89
C ASP A 448 -29.08 -7.99 -11.40
N SER A 449 -30.11 -7.53 -12.11
CA SER A 449 -30.05 -7.34 -13.57
C SER A 449 -29.35 -6.04 -13.99
N LEU A 450 -29.00 -5.18 -13.03
CA LEU A 450 -28.39 -3.88 -13.28
C LEU A 450 -26.87 -3.92 -13.16
N VAL A 451 -26.20 -3.24 -14.08
CA VAL A 451 -24.74 -3.05 -14.10
C VAL A 451 -24.43 -1.56 -14.06
N PHE A 452 -23.37 -1.20 -13.35
CA PHE A 452 -22.91 0.17 -13.22
C PHE A 452 -22.07 0.58 -14.43
N VAL A 453 -22.43 1.68 -15.07
CA VAL A 453 -21.72 2.22 -16.24
C VAL A 453 -21.45 3.71 -16.04
N SER A 454 -20.30 4.16 -16.53
CA SER A 454 -19.93 5.57 -16.58
C SER A 454 -19.55 6.00 -17.99
N SER A 455 -19.80 7.27 -18.33
CA SER A 455 -19.51 7.87 -19.64
C SER A 455 -19.03 9.31 -19.48
N TRP A 456 -17.95 9.65 -20.20
CA TRP A 456 -17.40 11.02 -20.28
C TRP A 456 -17.81 11.76 -21.56
N ARG A 457 -18.20 11.06 -22.62
CA ARG A 457 -18.48 11.67 -23.94
C ARG A 457 -19.88 12.26 -24.04
N SER A 458 -20.87 11.56 -23.50
CA SER A 458 -22.27 11.96 -23.59
C SER A 458 -23.08 11.38 -22.43
N PRO A 459 -24.27 11.96 -22.15
CA PRO A 459 -25.27 11.33 -21.30
C PRO A 459 -25.56 9.90 -21.76
N ILE A 460 -25.89 9.02 -20.81
CA ILE A 460 -26.09 7.61 -21.09
C ILE A 460 -27.51 7.44 -21.63
N ALA A 461 -27.64 6.98 -22.87
CA ALA A 461 -28.93 6.77 -23.52
C ALA A 461 -29.73 5.64 -22.84
N GLN A 462 -31.06 5.70 -22.92
CA GLN A 462 -31.98 4.66 -22.39
C GLN A 462 -31.98 4.48 -20.86
N VAL A 463 -31.53 5.48 -20.10
CA VAL A 463 -31.53 5.45 -18.64
C VAL A 463 -32.58 6.40 -18.06
N LYS A 464 -33.36 5.94 -17.08
CA LYS A 464 -34.33 6.78 -16.36
C LYS A 464 -33.68 7.69 -15.32
N LEU A 465 -32.61 7.23 -14.67
CA LEU A 465 -31.89 7.97 -13.62
C LEU A 465 -30.39 7.96 -13.93
N GLN A 466 -29.82 9.14 -14.12
CA GLN A 466 -28.39 9.35 -14.27
C GLN A 466 -27.95 10.47 -13.33
N VAL A 467 -26.70 10.40 -12.87
CA VAL A 467 -26.10 11.46 -12.05
C VAL A 467 -24.84 11.98 -12.72
N LYS A 468 -24.61 13.29 -12.62
CA LYS A 468 -23.39 13.93 -13.09
C LYS A 468 -22.43 14.09 -11.92
N VAL A 469 -21.30 13.39 -11.96
CA VAL A 469 -20.30 13.41 -10.88
C VAL A 469 -19.08 14.21 -11.33
N GLY A 470 -18.62 15.14 -10.49
CA GLY A 470 -17.37 15.88 -10.66
C GLY A 470 -16.43 15.66 -9.47
N GLY A 471 -15.29 16.35 -9.47
CA GLY A 471 -14.33 16.31 -8.37
C GLY A 471 -13.44 15.06 -8.33
N LEU A 472 -13.58 14.15 -9.30
CA LEU A 472 -12.74 12.96 -9.41
C LEU A 472 -11.27 13.34 -9.68
N GLN A 473 -10.38 12.60 -9.05
CA GLN A 473 -8.93 12.78 -9.13
C GLN A 473 -8.28 11.50 -9.66
N LEU A 474 -7.22 11.66 -10.43
CA LEU A 474 -6.48 10.58 -11.07
C LEU A 474 -4.98 10.74 -10.76
N GLU A 475 -4.34 9.63 -10.40
CA GLU A 475 -2.89 9.54 -10.33
C GLU A 475 -2.40 8.49 -11.34
N GLY A 476 -1.12 8.53 -11.72
CA GLY A 476 -0.51 7.54 -12.61
C GLY A 476 -0.53 7.92 -14.10
N CYS A 477 -1.59 8.59 -14.55
CA CYS A 477 -1.75 9.09 -15.91
C CYS A 477 -2.52 10.41 -15.94
N SER A 478 -2.69 10.98 -17.13
CA SER A 478 -3.54 12.14 -17.38
C SER A 478 -4.68 11.74 -18.31
N PHE A 479 -5.85 12.35 -18.14
CA PHE A 479 -7.04 12.02 -18.92
C PHE A 479 -7.69 13.28 -19.47
N ASP A 480 -7.86 13.33 -20.79
CA ASP A 480 -8.40 14.49 -21.51
C ASP A 480 -9.92 14.43 -21.73
N GLY A 481 -10.59 13.37 -21.24
CA GLY A 481 -12.02 13.10 -21.48
C GLY A 481 -12.28 12.02 -22.53
N VAL A 482 -11.26 11.66 -23.33
CA VAL A 482 -11.37 10.69 -24.43
C VAL A 482 -10.24 9.66 -24.41
N HIS A 483 -9.02 10.09 -24.12
CA HIS A 483 -7.80 9.30 -24.13
C HIS A 483 -7.04 9.43 -22.81
N LEU A 484 -6.28 8.39 -22.49
CA LEU A 484 -5.28 8.40 -21.42
C LEU A 484 -3.93 8.76 -22.02
N CYS A 485 -3.23 9.68 -21.36
CA CYS A 485 -1.91 10.15 -21.74
C CYS A 485 -0.90 9.86 -20.63
N GLU A 486 0.33 9.53 -21.02
CA GLU A 486 1.43 9.28 -20.08
C GLU A 486 1.86 10.58 -19.40
N ASN A 487 2.17 10.50 -18.10
CA ASN A 487 2.65 11.64 -17.34
C ASN A 487 4.15 11.90 -17.59
N GLN A 488 4.49 13.16 -17.76
CA GLN A 488 5.87 13.65 -17.86
C GLN A 488 6.45 13.91 -16.46
N HIS A 489 7.75 14.15 -16.38
CA HIS A 489 8.44 14.41 -15.11
C HIS A 489 7.92 15.66 -14.37
N ASP A 490 7.46 16.67 -15.10
CA ASP A 490 6.89 17.91 -14.58
C ASP A 490 5.39 17.82 -14.28
N SER A 491 4.71 16.76 -14.72
CA SER A 491 3.28 16.57 -14.53
C SER A 491 2.91 16.52 -13.04
N PRO A 492 1.76 17.09 -12.65
CA PRO A 492 1.31 17.06 -11.26
C PRO A 492 1.09 15.61 -10.78
N SER A 493 1.25 15.35 -9.48
CA SER A 493 1.01 14.01 -8.93
C SER A 493 -0.44 13.59 -9.07
N VAL A 494 -1.36 14.56 -8.87
CA VAL A 494 -2.80 14.40 -8.99
C VAL A 494 -3.30 15.25 -10.16
N SER A 495 -4.02 14.62 -11.08
CA SER A 495 -4.71 15.27 -12.19
C SER A 495 -6.22 15.27 -11.95
N ALA A 496 -6.88 16.40 -12.23
CA ALA A 496 -8.33 16.48 -12.17
C ALA A 496 -8.94 15.73 -13.36
N VAL A 497 -10.01 14.97 -13.11
CA VAL A 497 -10.76 14.25 -14.15
C VAL A 497 -11.98 15.09 -14.53
N PRO A 498 -12.32 15.21 -15.83
CA PRO A 498 -13.55 15.86 -16.25
C PRO A 498 -14.79 15.19 -15.64
N PRO A 499 -15.88 15.94 -15.41
CA PRO A 499 -17.12 15.35 -14.89
C PRO A 499 -17.65 14.24 -15.79
N CYS A 500 -18.20 13.19 -15.19
CA CYS A 500 -18.77 12.05 -15.90
C CYS A 500 -20.23 11.81 -15.52
N PHE A 501 -20.93 11.10 -16.40
CA PHE A 501 -22.26 10.59 -16.14
C PHE A 501 -22.15 9.17 -15.60
N MET A 502 -22.83 8.90 -14.49
CA MET A 502 -22.91 7.57 -13.89
C MET A 502 -24.37 7.11 -13.86
N ALA A 503 -24.59 5.84 -14.19
CA ALA A 503 -25.91 5.24 -14.19
C ALA A 503 -25.87 3.73 -13.95
N TRP A 504 -27.01 3.19 -13.52
CA TRP A 504 -27.27 1.76 -13.53
C TRP A 504 -28.11 1.40 -14.75
N VAL A 505 -27.64 0.45 -15.56
CA VAL A 505 -28.30 0.01 -16.80
C VAL A 505 -28.57 -1.50 -16.76
N PRO A 506 -29.65 -1.99 -17.40
CA PRO A 506 -29.86 -3.42 -17.54
C PRO A 506 -28.72 -4.10 -18.30
N GLN A 507 -28.30 -5.28 -17.85
CA GLN A 507 -27.20 -6.04 -18.44
C GLN A 507 -27.38 -6.30 -19.94
N VAL A 508 -28.63 -6.45 -20.40
CA VAL A 508 -28.98 -6.67 -21.81
C VAL A 508 -28.59 -5.48 -22.71
N CYS A 509 -28.56 -4.27 -22.16
CA CYS A 509 -28.22 -3.05 -22.91
C CYS A 509 -26.72 -2.85 -23.10
N ILE A 510 -25.84 -3.63 -22.44
CA ILE A 510 -24.38 -3.45 -22.50
C ILE A 510 -23.84 -3.63 -23.92
N TYR A 511 -24.44 -4.53 -24.72
CA TYR A 511 -24.04 -4.78 -26.12
C TYR A 511 -24.29 -3.58 -27.06
N ILE A 512 -24.98 -2.54 -26.60
CA ILE A 512 -25.22 -1.30 -27.37
C ILE A 512 -24.14 -0.25 -27.06
N PHE A 513 -23.38 -0.41 -25.95
CA PHE A 513 -22.43 0.59 -25.45
C PHE A 513 -20.94 0.21 -25.62
N MET A 514 -20.63 -1.06 -25.91
CA MET A 514 -19.30 -1.49 -26.41
C MET A 514 -19.25 -1.34 -27.93
#